data_AF-A0A2E2XWJ5-F1
#
_entry.id   AF-A0A2E2XWJ5-F1
#
_cell.length_a   1.000
_cell.length_b   1.000
_cell.length_c   1.000
_cell.angle_alpha   90.00
_cell.angle_beta   90.00
_cell.angle_gamma   90.00
#
_symmetry.space_group_name_H-M   'P 1'
#
loop_
_entity.id
_entity.type
_entity.pdbx_description
1 polymer ?
#
loop_
_entity_poly.entity_id
_entity_poly.type
_entity_poly.pdbx_seq_one_letter_code
_entity_poly.pdbx_strand_id
1 'polypeptide(L)'
;MKKILLSVAFISFLFSIDGKLKNSQYSPIDPFRQNTPAKIGDNPFPTNPMSDRAKGFVDQGRVKSAITNYGSFINWDTHPSGIWGDYSYLPAVSFIGAVPGNKNTASYSWQNLETIVDGEGASLYGIWESGDAYDAWYPVSGDTIFKGILFQMSEDDGQYNPDNEKASLESITGEYQFYFNHNDRKIIVSSFGNSDPNKTSARIGFIYPWALRPALISREAQFDFYDYGEDLEEWTEDDNYAYYGANAAESHFIDTEYKTDWHASTMARTNSHQTEFNASDIFESTPWVSGDDTYPVLAHSAYSNTWPQQYNTSTGETESFWPGSWSEDYNINLPGCSQSRKDPDCWEEVPGRFVSDMDVYMEFDDRWSHRANNVNTNDEYEQTGYPMGLKVRATAHSYGVSYAEDIMFVTVKVRNESGDWCAEDEDGNPVLDINGNPECGEAMIMPDGTKLNRGKGFDYKGMSLGFYMDADVLMGDWAGYNGGLHTNDDDFMKYYWENFEVNNERMLISMAMIGDHDGVSGVAGYTLDEPSASSHPGNNFGVVATQLLDSPKATEPVDLDQDGSIDVFPGEPLKMTDWHWVDWYQRPGIVS
;
A
#
# COMPACT_ATOMS: atom_id res chain seq x y z
N MET A 1 38.00 69.58 47.70
CA MET A 1 37.21 69.00 48.82
C MET A 1 35.83 68.64 48.29
N LYS A 2 35.37 67.41 48.59
CA LYS A 2 33.95 66.95 48.63
C LYS A 2 33.07 67.07 47.36
N LYS A 3 32.96 65.95 46.66
CA LYS A 3 31.75 65.12 46.43
C LYS A 3 30.34 65.76 46.48
N ILE A 4 29.60 65.41 45.41
CA ILE A 4 28.15 65.05 45.30
C ILE A 4 27.14 66.21 45.25
N LEU A 5 26.36 66.30 44.15
CA LEU A 5 24.94 65.88 44.01
C LEU A 5 24.39 66.61 42.77
N LEU A 6 24.05 65.90 41.69
CA LEU A 6 23.18 66.47 40.67
C LEU A 6 21.92 65.62 40.56
N SER A 7 20.84 66.27 40.96
CA SER A 7 19.48 65.78 41.04
C SER A 7 18.87 65.61 39.65
N VAL A 8 18.04 64.58 39.56
CA VAL A 8 17.17 64.18 38.46
C VAL A 8 16.17 65.29 38.09
N ALA A 9 15.95 65.51 36.80
CA ALA A 9 14.73 66.13 36.27
C ALA A 9 14.22 65.30 35.07
N PHE A 10 13.08 64.66 35.30
CA PHE A 10 12.24 63.94 34.35
C PHE A 10 11.53 64.94 33.41
N ILE A 11 11.53 64.68 32.10
CA ILE A 11 10.46 65.14 31.20
C ILE A 11 9.98 63.95 30.38
N SER A 12 8.70 63.64 30.61
CA SER A 12 7.88 62.59 30.06
C SER A 12 7.31 62.99 28.70
N PHE A 13 7.41 62.09 27.70
CA PHE A 13 6.49 62.08 26.57
C PHE A 13 5.42 61.01 26.85
N LEU A 14 4.21 61.47 27.06
CA LEU A 14 3.01 60.66 27.13
C LEU A 14 2.60 60.27 25.71
N PHE A 15 2.64 58.99 25.38
CA PHE A 15 1.76 58.43 24.36
C PHE A 15 0.69 57.62 25.08
N SER A 16 -0.56 58.08 24.96
CA SER A 16 -1.75 57.35 25.37
C SER A 16 -1.92 56.12 24.48
N ILE A 17 -1.64 54.93 25.03
CA ILE A 17 -2.17 53.67 24.52
C ILE A 17 -3.52 53.45 25.20
N ASP A 18 -4.54 53.26 24.37
CA ASP A 18 -5.92 52.98 24.76
C ASP A 18 -6.00 51.69 25.59
N GLY A 19 -6.65 51.77 26.74
CA GLY A 19 -6.76 50.74 27.77
C GLY A 19 -7.83 49.68 27.47
N LYS A 20 -7.85 49.15 26.25
CA LYS A 20 -8.76 48.05 25.85
C LYS A 20 -8.08 47.01 24.95
N LEU A 21 -7.04 46.37 25.45
CA LEU A 21 -6.66 45.02 25.01
C LEU A 21 -6.39 44.17 26.24
N LYS A 22 -7.41 43.42 26.64
CA LYS A 22 -7.31 42.33 27.62
C LYS A 22 -6.57 41.16 26.94
N ASN A 23 -5.45 40.77 27.54
CA ASN A 23 -4.81 39.45 27.47
C ASN A 23 -4.69 38.79 26.08
N SER A 24 -3.59 39.04 25.37
CA SER A 24 -2.92 37.93 24.67
C SER A 24 -2.06 37.21 25.71
N GLN A 25 -2.48 36.02 26.12
CA GLN A 25 -1.63 35.14 26.92
C GLN A 25 -0.38 34.83 26.11
N TYR A 26 0.74 35.42 26.50
CA TYR A 26 2.05 34.87 26.22
C TYR A 26 2.14 33.56 27.00
N SER A 27 1.88 32.43 26.34
CA SER A 27 2.21 31.12 26.92
C SER A 27 3.73 31.06 27.02
N PRO A 28 4.31 30.94 28.22
CA PRO A 28 5.73 30.63 28.33
C PRO A 28 5.96 29.30 27.61
N ILE A 29 6.89 29.30 26.65
CA ILE A 29 7.34 28.10 25.95
C ILE A 29 7.89 27.16 27.03
N ASP A 30 7.33 25.95 27.09
CA ASP A 30 7.80 24.89 27.98
C ASP A 30 9.28 24.58 27.65
N PRO A 31 10.23 24.75 28.59
CA PRO A 31 11.63 24.40 28.37
C PRO A 31 11.87 22.89 28.19
N PHE A 32 10.84 22.06 28.32
CA PHE A 32 10.85 20.62 28.02
C PHE A 32 10.14 20.27 26.70
N ARG A 33 9.68 21.25 25.92
CA ARG A 33 9.19 21.01 24.55
C ARG A 33 10.40 20.69 23.64
N GLN A 34 10.55 19.42 23.28
CA GLN A 34 11.46 19.04 22.19
C GLN A 34 10.90 19.62 20.89
N ASN A 35 11.65 20.56 20.29
CA ASN A 35 11.30 21.24 19.05
C ASN A 35 12.08 20.68 17.84
N THR A 36 12.64 19.48 17.94
CA THR A 36 13.42 18.81 16.90
C THR A 36 12.88 17.40 16.73
N PRO A 37 12.33 17.04 15.56
CA PRO A 37 11.94 15.68 15.25
C PRO A 37 13.10 14.91 14.60
N ALA A 38 13.47 13.82 15.28
CA ALA A 38 14.06 12.58 14.80
C ALA A 38 15.60 12.48 14.64
N LYS A 39 16.21 11.91 15.68
CA LYS A 39 17.38 11.03 15.59
C LYS A 39 16.93 9.58 15.46
N ILE A 40 17.83 8.71 15.00
CA ILE A 40 17.68 7.26 15.19
C ILE A 40 17.39 6.98 16.68
N GLY A 41 16.24 6.35 16.93
CA GLY A 41 15.74 6.04 18.27
C GLY A 41 14.96 7.16 18.99
N ASP A 42 14.53 8.21 18.31
CA ASP A 42 13.63 9.23 18.92
C ASP A 42 12.26 8.66 19.30
N ASN A 43 11.83 7.63 18.58
CA ASN A 43 10.69 6.81 18.95
C ASN A 43 11.18 5.44 19.47
N PRO A 44 10.41 4.78 20.34
CA PRO A 44 10.68 3.39 20.68
C PRO A 44 10.77 2.54 19.41
N PHE A 45 11.83 1.74 19.32
CA PHE A 45 11.99 0.85 18.17
C PHE A 45 10.78 -0.08 18.04
N PRO A 46 10.25 -0.25 16.82
CA PRO A 46 9.21 -1.22 16.55
C PRO A 46 9.58 -2.63 17.04
N THR A 47 8.57 -3.42 17.41
CA THR A 47 8.79 -4.81 17.81
C THR A 47 9.29 -5.65 16.64
N ASN A 48 10.02 -6.73 16.91
CA ASN A 48 10.41 -7.67 15.87
C ASN A 48 9.13 -8.27 15.25
N PRO A 49 8.88 -8.08 13.94
CA PRO A 49 7.62 -8.47 13.31
C PRO A 49 7.39 -9.98 13.38
N MET A 50 8.45 -10.78 13.49
CA MET A 50 8.35 -12.23 13.63
C MET A 50 7.68 -12.66 14.94
N SER A 51 7.83 -11.86 15.99
CA SER A 51 7.16 -12.09 17.29
C SER A 51 5.70 -11.65 17.30
N ASP A 52 5.25 -10.97 16.26
CA ASP A 52 3.90 -10.45 16.10
C ASP A 52 3.09 -11.25 15.07
N ARG A 53 3.67 -12.32 14.48
CA ARG A 53 2.95 -13.14 13.50
C ARG A 53 1.99 -14.11 14.17
N ALA A 54 0.85 -14.28 13.51
CA ALA A 54 -0.18 -15.25 13.85
C ALA A 54 -0.87 -15.74 12.58
N LYS A 55 -1.53 -16.89 12.69
CA LYS A 55 -2.35 -17.47 11.62
C LYS A 55 -3.79 -17.65 12.08
N GLY A 56 -4.71 -17.72 11.14
CA GLY A 56 -6.12 -17.96 11.44
C GLY A 56 -6.75 -18.85 10.40
N PHE A 57 -7.96 -19.34 10.68
CA PHE A 57 -8.61 -20.38 9.92
C PHE A 57 -10.03 -19.98 9.54
N VAL A 58 -10.27 -19.97 8.24
CA VAL A 58 -11.55 -19.72 7.61
C VAL A 58 -12.14 -21.10 7.33
N ASP A 59 -13.05 -21.60 8.19
CA ASP A 59 -13.36 -23.05 8.22
C ASP A 59 -14.85 -23.44 8.33
N GLN A 60 -15.79 -22.49 8.36
CA GLN A 60 -17.22 -22.80 8.52
C GLN A 60 -17.92 -23.26 7.23
N GLY A 61 -17.43 -22.83 6.07
CA GLY A 61 -17.97 -23.19 4.75
C GLY A 61 -17.32 -24.44 4.14
N ARG A 62 -17.61 -24.69 2.87
CA ARG A 62 -16.91 -25.69 2.04
C ARG A 62 -15.53 -25.23 1.63
N VAL A 63 -15.35 -23.92 1.43
CA VAL A 63 -14.03 -23.33 1.28
C VAL A 63 -13.33 -23.31 2.64
N LYS A 64 -12.11 -23.86 2.70
CA LYS A 64 -11.27 -23.80 3.89
C LYS A 64 -9.89 -23.26 3.56
N SER A 65 -9.46 -22.23 4.29
CA SER A 65 -8.13 -21.66 4.14
C SER A 65 -7.55 -21.20 5.46
N ALA A 66 -6.24 -21.28 5.60
CA ALA A 66 -5.49 -20.55 6.59
C ALA A 66 -5.08 -19.18 6.04
N ILE A 67 -5.18 -18.16 6.88
CA ILE A 67 -4.76 -16.79 6.57
C ILE A 67 -3.66 -16.36 7.54
N THR A 68 -2.86 -15.37 7.16
CA THR A 68 -1.75 -14.90 7.98
C THR A 68 -1.67 -13.38 8.02
N ASN A 69 -1.30 -12.83 9.17
CA ASN A 69 -1.15 -11.38 9.34
C ASN A 69 0.15 -10.83 8.76
N TYR A 70 0.59 -11.36 7.63
CA TYR A 70 1.71 -10.84 6.86
C TYR A 70 1.39 -10.88 5.36
N GLY A 71 0.12 -10.59 5.04
CA GLY A 71 -0.36 -10.29 3.69
C GLY A 71 -0.90 -11.46 2.86
N SER A 72 -1.04 -12.65 3.44
CA SER A 72 -1.50 -13.86 2.74
C SER A 72 -2.89 -14.34 3.21
N PHE A 73 -3.75 -14.64 2.23
CA PHE A 73 -5.13 -15.12 2.41
C PHE A 73 -5.27 -16.61 2.03
N ILE A 74 -4.39 -17.07 1.14
CA ILE A 74 -4.18 -18.47 0.84
C ILE A 74 -2.67 -18.65 0.67
N ASN A 75 -2.10 -19.70 1.26
CA ASN A 75 -0.69 -20.03 1.13
C ASN A 75 -0.48 -21.54 1.14
N TRP A 76 0.30 -22.08 0.21
CA TRP A 76 0.66 -23.48 0.12
C TRP A 76 1.45 -24.00 1.33
N ASP A 77 2.16 -23.13 2.04
CA ASP A 77 2.93 -23.46 3.25
C ASP A 77 2.08 -23.45 4.53
N THR A 78 0.87 -22.87 4.48
CA THR A 78 -0.02 -22.78 5.65
C THR A 78 -1.35 -23.47 5.36
N HIS A 79 -1.58 -24.63 5.99
CA HIS A 79 -2.75 -25.46 5.73
C HIS A 79 -3.94 -25.15 6.66
N PRO A 80 -5.18 -25.29 6.17
CA PRO A 80 -5.57 -25.72 4.83
C PRO A 80 -5.31 -24.60 3.81
N SER A 81 -4.98 -24.94 2.57
CA SER A 81 -4.57 -23.95 1.56
C SER A 81 -5.62 -23.89 0.45
N GLY A 82 -6.61 -23.00 0.59
CA GLY A 82 -7.63 -22.77 -0.45
C GLY A 82 -8.40 -24.03 -0.85
N ILE A 83 -8.76 -24.88 0.12
CA ILE A 83 -9.44 -26.14 -0.14
C ILE A 83 -10.91 -25.89 -0.46
N TRP A 84 -11.42 -26.47 -1.55
CA TRP A 84 -12.85 -26.61 -1.80
C TRP A 84 -13.17 -28.08 -2.11
N GLY A 85 -14.00 -28.70 -1.26
CA GLY A 85 -14.25 -30.14 -1.30
C GLY A 85 -13.01 -30.92 -0.86
N ASP A 86 -12.43 -31.70 -1.76
CA ASP A 86 -11.26 -32.55 -1.50
C ASP A 86 -9.94 -31.97 -2.03
N TYR A 87 -9.99 -30.79 -2.66
CA TYR A 87 -8.90 -30.27 -3.48
C TYR A 87 -8.54 -28.83 -3.16
N SER A 88 -7.26 -28.46 -3.31
CA SER A 88 -6.78 -27.09 -3.18
C SER A 88 -6.75 -26.35 -4.50
N TYR A 89 -7.01 -25.04 -4.41
CA TYR A 89 -7.00 -24.11 -5.53
C TYR A 89 -6.28 -22.83 -5.10
N LEU A 90 -5.67 -22.12 -6.06
CA LEU A 90 -4.97 -20.85 -5.83
C LEU A 90 -3.92 -20.97 -4.71
N PRO A 91 -2.82 -21.70 -4.93
CA PRO A 91 -1.86 -22.05 -3.88
C PRO A 91 -1.25 -20.83 -3.17
N ALA A 92 -1.30 -19.65 -3.79
CA ALA A 92 -1.02 -18.41 -3.11
C ALA A 92 -2.00 -17.31 -3.53
N VAL A 93 -2.57 -16.63 -2.53
CA VAL A 93 -3.33 -15.39 -2.69
C VAL A 93 -2.82 -14.38 -1.68
N SER A 94 -2.31 -13.25 -2.16
CA SER A 94 -1.75 -12.18 -1.32
C SER A 94 -2.18 -10.80 -1.80
N PHE A 95 -2.21 -9.84 -0.88
CA PHE A 95 -2.47 -8.46 -1.23
C PHE A 95 -1.22 -7.80 -1.83
N ILE A 96 -1.40 -6.97 -2.85
CA ILE A 96 -0.32 -6.18 -3.47
C ILE A 96 -0.70 -4.71 -3.48
N GLY A 97 0.24 -3.87 -3.05
CA GLY A 97 0.20 -2.43 -3.28
C GLY A 97 1.45 -2.02 -4.05
N ALA A 98 1.30 -1.21 -5.09
CA ALA A 98 2.41 -0.76 -5.92
C ALA A 98 2.32 0.73 -6.25
N VAL A 99 3.48 1.40 -6.30
CA VAL A 99 3.60 2.83 -6.64
C VAL A 99 4.69 3.02 -7.69
N PRO A 100 4.49 3.89 -8.69
CA PRO A 100 5.51 4.17 -9.71
C PRO A 100 6.66 5.00 -9.13
N GLY A 101 7.89 4.79 -9.61
CA GLY A 101 9.04 5.57 -9.16
C GLY A 101 9.15 6.93 -9.85
N ASN A 102 8.70 7.01 -11.08
CA ASN A 102 8.79 8.20 -11.92
C ASN A 102 7.63 8.29 -12.92
N LYS A 103 7.51 9.45 -13.56
CA LYS A 103 6.66 9.68 -14.74
C LYS A 103 7.52 10.05 -15.93
N ASN A 104 7.42 9.30 -17.03
CA ASN A 104 8.18 9.58 -18.25
C ASN A 104 7.78 10.94 -18.86
N THR A 105 8.78 11.73 -19.25
CA THR A 105 8.62 13.07 -19.84
C THR A 105 7.82 13.08 -21.15
N ALA A 106 7.75 11.96 -21.86
CA ALA A 106 6.93 11.81 -23.08
C ALA A 106 5.42 11.98 -22.84
N SER A 107 5.00 12.01 -21.58
CA SER A 107 3.61 12.32 -21.19
C SER A 107 3.26 13.80 -21.35
N TYR A 108 4.25 14.66 -21.62
CA TYR A 108 4.09 16.11 -21.75
C TYR A 108 4.56 16.60 -23.13
N SER A 109 4.10 17.79 -23.50
CA SER A 109 4.50 18.43 -24.76
C SER A 109 5.79 19.24 -24.60
N TRP A 110 6.82 18.93 -25.39
CA TRP A 110 8.12 19.61 -25.38
C TRP A 110 8.42 20.31 -26.70
N GLN A 111 9.00 21.50 -26.61
CA GLN A 111 9.49 22.27 -27.75
C GLN A 111 11.02 22.32 -27.73
N ASN A 112 11.65 22.04 -28.88
CA ASN A 112 13.09 22.25 -29.04
C ASN A 112 13.38 23.76 -29.13
N LEU A 113 14.27 24.26 -28.26
CA LEU A 113 14.77 25.63 -28.30
C LEU A 113 16.03 25.73 -29.16
N GLU A 114 16.97 24.82 -28.91
CA GLU A 114 18.28 24.83 -29.55
C GLU A 114 18.85 23.41 -29.61
N THR A 115 19.69 23.14 -30.61
CA THR A 115 20.52 21.93 -30.68
C THR A 115 21.97 22.36 -30.80
N ILE A 116 22.79 22.01 -29.81
CA ILE A 116 24.21 22.31 -29.79
C ILE A 116 24.96 21.23 -30.57
N VAL A 117 25.84 21.64 -31.47
CA VAL A 117 26.63 20.74 -32.33
C VAL A 117 28.13 20.98 -32.14
N ASP A 118 28.93 19.95 -32.41
CA ASP A 118 30.38 20.07 -32.43
C ASP A 118 30.92 20.73 -33.72
N GLY A 119 32.24 20.84 -33.83
CA GLY A 119 32.91 21.43 -35.00
C GLY A 119 32.77 20.60 -36.29
N GLU A 120 32.30 19.35 -36.20
CA GLU A 120 32.05 18.44 -37.32
C GLU A 120 30.54 18.37 -37.68
N GLY A 121 29.68 19.01 -36.89
CA GLY A 121 28.23 19.08 -37.09
C GLY A 121 27.44 17.96 -36.40
N ALA A 122 28.06 17.18 -35.52
CA ALA A 122 27.35 16.18 -34.72
C ALA A 122 26.64 16.83 -33.53
N SER A 123 25.39 16.44 -33.27
CA SER A 123 24.62 16.93 -32.12
C SER A 123 25.23 16.45 -30.80
N LEU A 124 25.60 17.41 -29.94
CA LEU A 124 26.09 17.17 -28.59
C LEU A 124 24.92 17.02 -27.61
N TYR A 125 24.05 18.02 -27.57
CA TYR A 125 22.82 18.00 -26.76
C TYR A 125 21.76 18.96 -27.30
N GLY A 126 20.51 18.65 -27.02
CA GLY A 126 19.35 19.46 -27.36
C GLY A 126 18.75 20.10 -26.12
N ILE A 127 18.36 21.37 -26.21
CA ILE A 127 17.68 22.10 -25.15
C ILE A 127 16.20 22.15 -25.48
N TRP A 128 15.37 21.71 -24.53
CA TRP A 128 13.93 21.58 -24.68
C TRP A 128 13.21 22.30 -23.56
N GLU A 129 12.07 22.89 -23.86
CA GLU A 129 11.20 23.50 -22.86
C GLU A 129 9.79 22.92 -22.88
N SER A 130 9.14 22.90 -21.72
CA SER A 130 7.73 22.53 -21.59
C SER A 130 7.05 23.35 -20.51
N GLY A 131 5.89 23.92 -20.84
CA GLY A 131 5.00 24.55 -19.85
C GLY A 131 4.01 23.56 -19.23
N ASP A 132 3.57 22.58 -20.02
CA ASP A 132 2.68 21.51 -19.57
C ASP A 132 3.35 20.65 -18.47
N ALA A 133 4.62 20.32 -18.67
CA ALA A 133 5.45 19.67 -17.66
C ALA A 133 5.57 20.50 -16.37
N TYR A 134 5.70 21.83 -16.48
CA TYR A 134 5.77 22.72 -15.34
C TYR A 134 4.45 22.73 -14.55
N ASP A 135 3.33 22.82 -15.26
CA ASP A 135 2.00 22.86 -14.65
C ASP A 135 1.64 21.53 -13.98
N ALA A 136 2.11 20.41 -14.53
CA ALA A 136 2.02 19.10 -13.89
C ALA A 136 2.92 18.98 -12.65
N TRP A 137 4.09 19.62 -12.64
CA TRP A 137 5.00 19.61 -11.49
C TRP A 137 4.48 20.49 -10.34
N TYR A 138 3.99 21.69 -10.66
CA TYR A 138 3.53 22.71 -9.72
C TYR A 138 2.02 22.92 -9.85
N PRO A 139 1.19 22.08 -9.18
CA PRO A 139 -0.26 22.21 -9.24
C PRO A 139 -0.74 23.52 -8.59
N VAL A 140 -1.97 23.94 -8.90
CA VAL A 140 -2.57 25.20 -8.42
C VAL A 140 -2.70 25.23 -6.89
N SER A 141 -2.86 24.07 -6.28
CA SER A 141 -2.96 23.87 -4.83
C SER A 141 -2.24 22.58 -4.44
N GLY A 142 -1.69 22.56 -3.22
CA GLY A 142 -0.92 21.42 -2.72
C GLY A 142 0.58 21.62 -2.87
N ASP A 143 1.32 20.54 -2.63
CA ASP A 143 2.76 20.47 -2.84
C ASP A 143 3.10 20.10 -4.30
N THR A 144 4.38 20.12 -4.65
CA THR A 144 4.86 19.65 -5.95
C THR A 144 4.63 18.15 -6.12
N ILE A 145 4.28 17.73 -7.34
CA ILE A 145 4.04 16.30 -7.65
C ILE A 145 5.35 15.52 -7.78
N PHE A 146 6.45 16.17 -8.15
CA PHE A 146 7.75 15.55 -8.38
C PHE A 146 8.84 16.22 -7.55
N LYS A 147 9.94 15.50 -7.29
CA LYS A 147 11.07 15.98 -6.47
C LYS A 147 12.41 16.04 -7.22
N GLY A 148 12.53 15.41 -8.40
CA GLY A 148 13.77 15.39 -9.18
C GLY A 148 13.59 14.91 -10.62
N ILE A 149 14.65 15.00 -11.42
CA ILE A 149 14.66 14.51 -12.80
C ILE A 149 15.66 13.36 -12.91
N LEU A 150 15.18 12.25 -13.47
CA LEU A 150 15.94 11.03 -13.75
C LEU A 150 16.33 11.02 -15.24
N PHE A 151 17.61 10.85 -15.52
CA PHE A 151 18.12 10.71 -16.89
C PHE A 151 18.60 9.29 -17.17
N GLN A 152 18.75 8.95 -18.45
CA GLN A 152 19.24 7.65 -18.91
C GLN A 152 18.43 6.46 -18.36
N MET A 153 17.14 6.67 -18.12
CA MET A 153 16.24 5.66 -17.60
C MET A 153 16.26 4.34 -18.38
N SER A 154 16.32 3.23 -17.65
CA SER A 154 16.20 1.87 -18.19
C SER A 154 15.79 0.93 -17.06
N GLU A 155 14.85 0.00 -17.32
CA GLU A 155 14.44 -1.01 -16.33
C GLU A 155 14.05 -0.39 -14.97
N ASP A 156 13.38 0.77 -15.04
CA ASP A 156 12.95 1.58 -13.90
C ASP A 156 14.05 2.11 -12.97
N ASP A 157 15.30 2.04 -13.41
CA ASP A 157 16.46 2.73 -12.83
C ASP A 157 16.91 3.90 -13.72
N GLY A 158 17.84 4.73 -13.24
CA GLY A 158 18.47 5.79 -14.02
C GLY A 158 19.47 6.63 -13.22
N GLN A 159 19.98 7.69 -13.85
CA GLN A 159 20.90 8.63 -13.23
C GLN A 159 20.15 9.80 -12.60
N TYR A 160 20.09 9.81 -11.27
CA TYR A 160 19.68 10.95 -10.48
C TYR A 160 20.93 11.70 -9.99
N ASN A 161 21.01 12.99 -10.31
CA ASN A 161 22.04 13.87 -9.78
C ASN A 161 21.46 15.28 -9.58
N PRO A 162 21.27 15.73 -8.33
CA PRO A 162 20.69 17.05 -8.05
C PRO A 162 21.58 18.21 -8.54
N ASP A 163 22.90 18.03 -8.65
CA ASP A 163 23.82 19.08 -9.15
C ASP A 163 23.59 19.42 -10.64
N ASN A 164 22.80 18.62 -11.34
CA ASN A 164 22.39 18.88 -12.72
C ASN A 164 21.34 20.00 -12.83
N GLU A 165 20.72 20.41 -11.72
CA GLU A 165 19.90 21.62 -11.69
C GLU A 165 20.79 22.86 -11.89
N LYS A 166 20.38 23.75 -12.79
CA LYS A 166 21.08 24.99 -13.13
C LYS A 166 20.24 26.20 -12.77
N ALA A 167 20.92 27.31 -12.44
CA ALA A 167 20.26 28.54 -12.03
C ALA A 167 19.64 29.35 -13.18
N SER A 168 20.04 29.08 -14.43
CA SER A 168 19.53 29.76 -15.61
C SER A 168 19.74 28.94 -16.88
N LEU A 169 19.05 29.33 -17.97
CA LEU A 169 19.21 28.72 -19.29
C LEU A 169 20.66 28.79 -19.79
N GLU A 170 21.34 29.92 -19.60
CA GLU A 170 22.73 30.13 -20.03
C GLU A 170 23.75 29.29 -19.24
N SER A 171 23.33 28.76 -18.09
CA SER A 171 24.15 27.87 -17.26
C SER A 171 24.08 26.42 -17.72
N ILE A 172 23.16 26.09 -18.64
CA ILE A 172 23.13 24.78 -19.31
C ILE A 172 24.29 24.73 -20.31
N THR A 173 25.22 23.83 -20.04
CA THR A 173 26.50 23.71 -20.78
C THR A 173 26.77 22.30 -21.26
N GLY A 174 25.92 21.34 -20.92
CA GLY A 174 26.01 19.95 -21.32
C GLY A 174 24.66 19.26 -21.32
N GLU A 175 24.67 17.98 -21.67
CA GLU A 175 23.55 17.05 -21.55
C GLU A 175 23.17 16.77 -20.10
N TYR A 176 21.94 16.29 -19.91
CA TYR A 176 21.40 15.83 -18.63
C TYR A 176 21.37 16.91 -17.55
N GLN A 177 21.14 18.15 -17.95
CA GLN A 177 20.97 19.31 -17.07
C GLN A 177 19.55 19.83 -17.17
N PHE A 178 19.10 20.55 -16.15
CA PHE A 178 17.75 21.11 -16.15
C PHE A 178 17.67 22.44 -15.42
N TYR A 179 16.61 23.19 -15.68
CA TYR A 179 16.35 24.49 -15.07
C TYR A 179 14.84 24.73 -14.98
N PHE A 180 14.38 25.20 -13.82
CA PHE A 180 13.01 25.66 -13.61
C PHE A 180 12.89 27.17 -13.82
N ASN A 181 12.30 27.59 -14.94
CA ASN A 181 11.95 28.98 -15.17
C ASN A 181 10.57 29.27 -14.57
N HIS A 182 10.54 29.64 -13.29
CA HIS A 182 9.29 29.97 -12.60
C HIS A 182 8.58 31.22 -13.13
N ASN A 183 9.31 32.17 -13.73
CA ASN A 183 8.72 33.40 -14.27
C ASN A 183 7.83 33.11 -15.48
N ASP A 184 8.31 32.25 -16.38
CA ASP A 184 7.59 31.87 -17.60
C ASP A 184 6.82 30.55 -17.45
N ARG A 185 6.87 29.92 -16.27
CA ARG A 185 6.28 28.61 -15.95
C ARG A 185 6.74 27.54 -16.94
N LYS A 186 8.06 27.36 -17.06
CA LYS A 186 8.68 26.37 -17.96
C LYS A 186 9.67 25.49 -17.21
N ILE A 187 9.67 24.20 -17.53
CA ILE A 187 10.79 23.31 -17.25
C ILE A 187 11.65 23.25 -18.49
N ILE A 188 12.96 23.43 -18.33
CA ILE A 188 13.96 23.28 -19.38
C ILE A 188 14.80 22.06 -19.05
N VAL A 189 15.01 21.18 -20.04
CA VAL A 189 15.89 20.01 -19.93
C VAL A 189 16.86 19.95 -21.10
N SER A 190 18.08 19.48 -20.85
CA SER A 190 19.03 19.13 -21.91
C SER A 190 19.11 17.62 -22.08
N SER A 191 18.90 17.16 -23.31
CA SER A 191 18.96 15.75 -23.67
C SER A 191 20.21 15.45 -24.49
N PHE A 192 20.72 14.22 -24.40
CA PHE A 192 21.87 13.80 -25.19
C PHE A 192 21.56 13.84 -26.70
N GLY A 193 22.47 14.43 -27.47
CA GLY A 193 22.34 14.58 -28.92
C GLY A 193 21.09 15.35 -29.33
N ASN A 194 20.18 14.69 -30.05
CA ASN A 194 18.87 15.24 -30.41
C ASN A 194 17.73 14.33 -29.92
N SER A 195 17.94 13.73 -28.74
CA SER A 195 16.94 12.85 -28.16
C SER A 195 15.72 13.65 -27.74
N ASP A 196 14.55 13.29 -28.27
CA ASP A 196 13.31 14.06 -28.17
C ASP A 196 12.51 13.67 -26.91
N PRO A 197 12.38 14.56 -25.90
CA PRO A 197 11.65 14.25 -24.66
C PRO A 197 10.16 13.97 -24.86
N ASN A 198 9.59 14.24 -26.04
CA ASN A 198 8.24 13.79 -26.41
C ASN A 198 8.17 12.26 -26.65
N LYS A 199 9.29 11.53 -26.56
CA LYS A 199 9.37 10.09 -26.81
C LYS A 199 10.03 9.38 -25.65
N THR A 200 9.52 8.20 -25.30
CA THR A 200 10.08 7.36 -24.24
C THR A 200 11.54 6.98 -24.49
N SER A 201 11.98 6.97 -25.76
CA SER A 201 13.38 6.77 -26.16
C SER A 201 14.34 7.84 -25.62
N ALA A 202 13.85 8.99 -25.18
CA ALA A 202 14.67 9.99 -24.51
C ALA A 202 15.14 9.56 -23.13
N ARG A 203 14.44 8.60 -22.50
CA ARG A 203 14.82 8.02 -21.21
C ARG A 203 14.99 9.09 -20.12
N ILE A 204 14.07 10.07 -20.10
CA ILE A 204 13.99 11.13 -19.09
C ILE A 204 12.65 11.01 -18.37
N GLY A 205 12.68 11.10 -17.04
CA GLY A 205 11.49 10.98 -16.20
C GLY A 205 11.54 11.93 -15.02
N PHE A 206 10.36 12.30 -14.53
CA PHE A 206 10.21 13.08 -13.31
C PHE A 206 9.98 12.14 -12.13
N ILE A 207 10.83 12.25 -11.12
CA ILE A 207 10.87 11.37 -9.97
C ILE A 207 9.76 11.75 -9.00
N TYR A 208 8.96 10.77 -8.58
CA TYR A 208 7.99 10.99 -7.51
C TYR A 208 8.70 11.08 -6.14
N PRO A 209 8.20 11.89 -5.19
CA PRO A 209 8.87 12.12 -3.91
C PRO A 209 9.14 10.85 -3.11
N TRP A 210 8.27 9.84 -3.20
CA TRP A 210 8.42 8.57 -2.50
C TRP A 210 9.49 7.65 -3.10
N ALA A 211 10.01 7.94 -4.28
CA ALA A 211 11.05 7.13 -4.92
C ALA A 211 12.47 7.63 -4.60
N LEU A 212 12.60 8.77 -3.92
CA LEU A 212 13.87 9.23 -3.35
C LEU A 212 13.93 8.83 -1.88
N ARG A 213 15.03 8.17 -1.51
CA ARG A 213 15.33 7.74 -0.14
C ARG A 213 16.79 8.06 0.17
N PRO A 214 17.12 8.34 1.44
CA PRO A 214 18.52 8.40 1.87
C PRO A 214 19.28 7.13 1.44
N ALA A 215 20.54 7.30 1.04
CA ALA A 215 21.38 6.20 0.56
C ALA A 215 21.70 5.22 1.71
N LEU A 216 21.77 3.92 1.39
CA LEU A 216 22.24 2.91 2.34
C LEU A 216 23.72 3.13 2.66
N ILE A 217 24.05 3.11 3.95
CA ILE A 217 25.44 3.01 4.44
C ILE A 217 25.78 1.56 4.76
N SER A 218 24.92 0.88 5.54
CA SER A 218 25.14 -0.51 5.96
C SER A 218 23.86 -1.23 6.39
N ARG A 219 23.83 -2.55 6.21
CA ARG A 219 22.80 -3.45 6.76
C ARG A 219 23.15 -3.84 8.19
N GLU A 220 22.36 -3.38 9.16
CA GLU A 220 22.50 -3.77 10.57
C GLU A 220 21.65 -5.01 10.90
N ALA A 221 21.81 -5.54 12.12
CA ALA A 221 21.09 -6.74 12.56
C ALA A 221 19.57 -6.56 12.64
N GLN A 222 19.10 -5.33 12.83
CA GLN A 222 17.68 -5.03 13.01
C GLN A 222 17.12 -4.04 12.00
N PHE A 223 17.93 -3.20 11.35
CA PHE A 223 17.46 -2.17 10.44
C PHE A 223 18.56 -1.82 9.43
N ASP A 224 18.23 -1.00 8.45
CA ASP A 224 19.21 -0.41 7.53
C ASP A 224 19.66 0.95 8.04
N PHE A 225 20.97 1.19 8.03
CA PHE A 225 21.57 2.47 8.43
C PHE A 225 21.76 3.34 7.20
N TYR A 226 21.14 4.52 7.20
CA TYR A 226 21.08 5.41 6.06
C TYR A 226 21.90 6.70 6.25
N ASP A 227 22.27 7.34 5.14
CA ASP A 227 23.04 8.57 5.07
C ASP A 227 22.14 9.82 5.20
N TYR A 228 21.88 10.21 6.45
CA TYR A 228 21.12 11.41 6.82
C TYR A 228 21.95 12.71 6.87
N GLY A 229 23.00 12.79 6.05
CA GLY A 229 23.77 14.03 5.90
C GLY A 229 24.59 14.43 7.14
N GLU A 230 24.94 15.72 7.21
CA GLU A 230 25.79 16.27 8.27
C GLU A 230 25.00 16.54 9.56
N ASP A 231 23.72 16.89 9.44
CA ASP A 231 22.87 17.18 10.59
C ASP A 231 22.36 15.92 11.30
N LEU A 232 22.44 14.76 10.62
CA LEU A 232 21.99 13.43 11.06
C LEU A 232 20.48 13.34 11.27
N GLU A 233 19.72 14.20 10.62
CA GLU A 233 18.28 14.29 10.76
C GLU A 233 17.63 13.92 9.42
N GLU A 234 16.77 12.91 9.39
CA GLU A 234 16.29 12.36 8.13
C GLU A 234 15.27 13.27 7.41
N TRP A 235 15.09 13.12 6.10
CA TRP A 235 14.21 13.93 5.24
C TRP A 235 14.60 15.41 5.13
N THR A 236 15.88 15.76 5.27
CA THR A 236 16.41 17.13 5.11
C THR A 236 16.98 17.36 3.72
N GLU A 237 17.51 18.56 3.48
CA GLU A 237 18.16 18.93 2.22
C GLU A 237 19.60 18.40 2.13
N ASP A 238 20.26 18.10 3.25
CA ASP A 238 21.63 17.58 3.29
C ASP A 238 21.73 16.06 3.30
N ASP A 239 20.59 15.37 3.42
CA ASP A 239 20.47 13.93 3.15
C ASP A 239 21.05 13.56 1.78
N ASN A 240 21.80 12.47 1.76
CA ASN A 240 22.32 11.92 0.51
C ASN A 240 21.26 11.02 -0.14
N TYR A 241 20.35 11.63 -0.91
CA TYR A 241 19.28 10.87 -1.59
C TYR A 241 19.78 10.06 -2.78
N ALA A 242 19.33 8.81 -2.85
CA ALA A 242 19.39 7.98 -4.04
C ALA A 242 17.98 7.68 -4.56
N TYR A 243 17.90 7.34 -5.85
CA TYR A 243 16.65 6.93 -6.50
C TYR A 243 16.46 5.41 -6.35
N TYR A 244 15.30 5.01 -5.84
CA TYR A 244 14.99 3.62 -5.48
C TYR A 244 14.00 2.96 -6.45
N GLY A 245 13.47 3.69 -7.44
CA GLY A 245 12.53 3.11 -8.40
C GLY A 245 11.08 3.10 -7.94
N ALA A 246 10.25 2.44 -8.74
CA ALA A 246 8.94 1.95 -8.38
C ALA A 246 9.07 0.90 -7.29
N ASN A 247 8.00 0.70 -6.56
CA ASN A 247 7.96 -0.23 -5.45
C ASN A 247 6.64 -0.98 -5.45
N ALA A 248 6.71 -2.26 -5.11
CA ALA A 248 5.55 -3.09 -4.82
C ALA A 248 5.79 -3.80 -3.50
N ALA A 249 4.78 -3.84 -2.64
CA ALA A 249 4.79 -4.61 -1.41
C ALA A 249 3.91 -5.84 -1.57
N GLU A 250 4.46 -7.02 -1.27
CA GLU A 250 3.85 -8.32 -1.46
C GLU A 250 4.34 -9.36 -0.42
N SER A 251 3.87 -10.62 -0.50
CA SER A 251 4.09 -11.66 0.54
C SER A 251 4.66 -13.02 0.05
N HIS A 252 4.90 -13.17 -1.24
CA HIS A 252 5.08 -14.46 -1.92
C HIS A 252 6.27 -14.52 -2.89
N PHE A 253 6.62 -13.45 -3.59
CA PHE A 253 7.68 -13.45 -4.61
C PHE A 253 9.10 -13.51 -4.03
N ILE A 254 9.27 -13.42 -2.71
CA ILE A 254 10.57 -13.39 -2.06
C ILE A 254 10.83 -14.71 -1.30
N ASP A 255 12.00 -15.31 -1.56
CA ASP A 255 12.40 -16.61 -1.01
C ASP A 255 12.76 -16.50 0.49
N THR A 256 12.03 -17.24 1.33
CA THR A 256 12.05 -17.39 2.81
C THR A 256 10.96 -16.65 3.60
N GLU A 257 10.38 -17.32 4.60
CA GLU A 257 9.31 -16.78 5.46
C GLU A 257 9.62 -15.39 6.05
N TYR A 258 10.88 -15.02 6.28
CA TYR A 258 11.28 -13.78 6.94
C TYR A 258 11.64 -12.63 5.98
N LYS A 259 11.78 -12.90 4.69
CA LYS A 259 12.03 -11.90 3.65
C LYS A 259 10.72 -11.68 2.89
N THR A 260 9.93 -10.71 3.34
CA THR A 260 8.64 -10.35 2.74
C THR A 260 8.45 -8.85 2.96
N ASP A 261 7.70 -8.18 2.09
CA ASP A 261 7.42 -6.75 2.30
C ASP A 261 6.35 -6.58 3.37
N TRP A 262 5.27 -7.37 3.26
CA TRP A 262 4.23 -7.38 4.25
C TRP A 262 4.65 -8.14 5.50
N HIS A 263 4.58 -7.47 6.64
CA HIS A 263 4.84 -8.04 7.94
C HIS A 263 3.68 -7.74 8.90
N ALA A 264 3.57 -8.55 9.96
CA ALA A 264 2.66 -8.26 11.05
C ALA A 264 2.92 -6.85 11.60
N SER A 265 1.84 -6.13 11.87
CA SER A 265 1.93 -4.78 12.39
C SER A 265 2.62 -4.76 13.77
N THR A 266 3.25 -3.63 14.11
CA THR A 266 3.87 -3.45 15.42
C THR A 266 2.85 -3.70 16.54
N MET A 267 3.22 -4.56 17.50
CA MET A 267 2.37 -4.99 18.61
C MET A 267 1.07 -5.70 18.19
N ALA A 268 1.03 -6.36 17.02
CA ALA A 268 -0.14 -7.14 16.60
C ALA A 268 -0.56 -8.16 17.67
N ARG A 269 0.38 -8.72 18.43
CA ARG A 269 0.13 -9.67 19.54
C ARG A 269 -0.61 -9.11 20.76
N THR A 270 -0.88 -7.81 20.79
CA THR A 270 -1.72 -7.16 21.81
C THR A 270 -2.90 -6.41 21.21
N ASN A 271 -2.87 -6.13 19.90
CA ASN A 271 -3.86 -5.29 19.24
C ASN A 271 -4.81 -6.07 18.33
N SER A 272 -4.37 -7.19 17.77
CA SER A 272 -5.12 -7.99 16.79
C SER A 272 -5.40 -9.42 17.27
N HIS A 273 -4.58 -9.94 18.16
CA HIS A 273 -4.69 -11.27 18.75
C HIS A 273 -3.95 -11.30 20.09
N GLN A 274 -3.97 -12.46 20.74
CA GLN A 274 -3.23 -12.76 21.97
C GLN A 274 -2.29 -13.96 21.76
N THR A 275 -1.37 -14.21 22.70
CA THR A 275 -0.36 -15.28 22.60
C THR A 275 -0.40 -16.31 23.74
N GLU A 276 -1.43 -16.27 24.59
CA GLU A 276 -1.70 -17.27 25.62
C GLU A 276 -2.21 -18.59 25.02
N PHE A 277 -3.07 -18.51 23.99
CA PHE A 277 -3.58 -19.66 23.24
C PHE A 277 -2.95 -19.75 21.85
N ASN A 278 -2.56 -20.95 21.45
CA ASN A 278 -1.99 -21.28 20.14
C ASN A 278 -2.95 -22.12 19.28
N ALA A 279 -2.51 -22.49 18.07
CA ALA A 279 -3.32 -23.21 17.10
C ALA A 279 -3.81 -24.56 17.63
N SER A 280 -2.96 -25.32 18.31
CA SER A 280 -3.35 -26.59 18.93
C SER A 280 -4.41 -26.38 20.01
N ASP A 281 -4.27 -25.37 20.87
CA ASP A 281 -5.23 -25.13 21.97
C ASP A 281 -6.67 -24.90 21.48
N ILE A 282 -6.83 -24.31 20.29
CA ILE A 282 -8.14 -23.95 19.73
C ILE A 282 -8.63 -24.97 18.69
N PHE A 283 -7.73 -25.47 17.85
CA PHE A 283 -8.06 -26.20 16.62
C PHE A 283 -7.47 -27.62 16.54
N GLU A 284 -6.95 -28.20 17.62
CA GLU A 284 -6.39 -29.59 17.65
C GLU A 284 -7.36 -30.65 17.07
N SER A 285 -8.68 -30.43 17.16
CA SER A 285 -9.67 -31.36 16.62
C SER A 285 -9.80 -31.36 15.08
N THR A 286 -9.17 -30.40 14.42
CA THR A 286 -9.20 -30.26 12.96
C THR A 286 -8.15 -31.14 12.28
N PRO A 287 -8.36 -31.59 11.04
CA PRO A 287 -7.39 -32.45 10.35
C PRO A 287 -6.12 -31.72 9.85
N TRP A 288 -6.10 -30.38 9.89
CA TRP A 288 -4.99 -29.56 9.36
C TRP A 288 -4.11 -28.92 10.44
N VAL A 289 -4.53 -28.92 11.71
CA VAL A 289 -3.68 -28.49 12.83
C VAL A 289 -3.07 -29.71 13.48
N SER A 290 -1.73 -29.78 13.52
CA SER A 290 -1.04 -30.83 14.27
C SER A 290 -1.11 -30.53 15.77
N GLY A 291 -1.15 -31.56 16.62
CA GLY A 291 -1.22 -31.38 18.08
C GLY A 291 0.03 -30.76 18.72
N ASP A 292 1.08 -30.47 17.94
CA ASP A 292 2.30 -29.78 18.35
C ASP A 292 2.46 -28.39 17.71
N ASP A 293 1.43 -27.89 17.02
CA ASP A 293 1.39 -26.57 16.40
C ASP A 293 1.22 -25.48 17.45
N THR A 294 2.33 -24.87 17.85
CA THR A 294 2.37 -23.81 18.87
C THR A 294 2.24 -22.40 18.28
N TYR A 295 1.85 -22.24 17.01
CA TYR A 295 1.79 -20.92 16.39
C TYR A 295 0.65 -20.08 17.02
N PRO A 296 0.85 -18.76 17.27
CA PRO A 296 -0.22 -17.90 17.73
C PRO A 296 -1.40 -17.84 16.76
N VAL A 297 -2.60 -17.63 17.30
CA VAL A 297 -3.85 -17.64 16.55
C VAL A 297 -4.46 -16.25 16.48
N LEU A 298 -4.86 -15.84 15.28
CA LEU A 298 -5.56 -14.58 15.05
C LEU A 298 -6.90 -14.52 15.78
N ALA A 299 -7.45 -13.32 16.01
CA ALA A 299 -8.77 -13.20 16.63
C ALA A 299 -9.86 -13.79 15.72
N HIS A 300 -10.57 -14.80 16.22
CA HIS A 300 -11.72 -15.43 15.59
C HIS A 300 -13.00 -15.02 16.33
N SER A 301 -14.05 -14.65 15.61
CA SER A 301 -15.30 -14.19 16.23
C SER A 301 -15.97 -15.23 17.13
N ALA A 302 -15.89 -16.52 16.78
CA ALA A 302 -16.48 -17.58 17.59
C ALA A 302 -15.62 -17.99 18.82
N TYR A 303 -14.36 -17.53 18.89
CA TYR A 303 -13.41 -17.93 19.93
C TYR A 303 -12.86 -16.70 20.66
N SER A 304 -13.62 -16.17 21.62
CA SER A 304 -13.24 -14.94 22.34
C SER A 304 -11.94 -15.04 23.16
N ASN A 305 -11.44 -16.25 23.41
CA ASN A 305 -10.13 -16.49 24.01
C ASN A 305 -8.96 -16.20 23.05
N THR A 306 -9.21 -16.12 21.75
CA THR A 306 -8.22 -15.68 20.75
C THR A 306 -8.11 -14.17 20.65
N TRP A 307 -9.00 -13.43 21.32
CA TRP A 307 -9.06 -11.98 21.22
C TRP A 307 -7.95 -11.29 22.02
N PRO A 308 -7.45 -10.14 21.54
CA PRO A 308 -6.59 -9.29 22.32
C PRO A 308 -7.27 -8.80 23.60
N GLN A 309 -6.45 -8.36 24.55
CA GLN A 309 -6.88 -7.89 25.86
C GLN A 309 -6.40 -6.46 26.11
N GLN A 310 -7.27 -5.62 26.68
CA GLN A 310 -6.97 -4.25 27.04
C GLN A 310 -7.31 -3.96 28.50
N TYR A 311 -6.53 -3.08 29.13
CA TYR A 311 -6.78 -2.65 30.51
C TYR A 311 -7.86 -1.58 30.54
N ASN A 312 -8.99 -1.88 31.17
CA ASN A 312 -10.06 -0.92 31.38
C ASN A 312 -9.80 -0.16 32.69
N THR A 313 -9.37 1.10 32.57
CA THR A 313 -9.05 1.96 33.73
C THR A 313 -10.26 2.26 34.62
N SER A 314 -11.48 2.14 34.10
CA SER A 314 -12.72 2.41 34.84
C SER A 314 -13.14 1.23 35.71
N THR A 315 -12.98 0.00 35.22
CA THR A 315 -13.28 -1.23 35.97
C THR A 315 -12.09 -1.73 36.78
N GLY A 316 -10.87 -1.38 36.35
CA GLY A 316 -9.62 -1.88 36.90
C GLY A 316 -9.29 -3.30 36.46
N GLU A 317 -10.01 -3.83 35.47
CA GLU A 317 -9.89 -5.19 34.95
C GLU A 317 -9.30 -5.20 33.54
N THR A 318 -8.72 -6.34 33.16
CA THR A 318 -8.29 -6.60 31.78
C THR A 318 -9.41 -7.30 31.04
N GLU A 319 -9.90 -6.68 29.96
CA GLU A 319 -11.07 -7.12 29.21
C GLU A 319 -10.66 -7.49 27.78
N SER A 320 -11.15 -8.63 27.27
CA SER A 320 -11.00 -9.00 25.86
C SER A 320 -11.85 -8.09 24.97
N PHE A 321 -11.33 -7.73 23.80
CA PHE A 321 -12.06 -6.94 22.81
C PHE A 321 -11.96 -7.55 21.41
N TRP A 322 -13.04 -7.45 20.64
CA TRP A 322 -13.04 -7.84 19.23
C TRP A 322 -12.33 -6.76 18.41
N PRO A 323 -11.24 -7.08 17.66
CA PRO A 323 -10.50 -6.10 16.89
C PRO A 323 -11.07 -5.86 15.47
N GLY A 324 -11.98 -6.72 15.00
CA GLY A 324 -12.64 -6.57 13.71
C GLY A 324 -13.87 -5.66 13.75
N SER A 325 -14.49 -5.47 12.59
CA SER A 325 -15.77 -4.76 12.48
C SER A 325 -16.95 -5.62 12.95
N TRP A 326 -18.03 -4.95 13.32
CA TRP A 326 -19.32 -5.61 13.57
C TRP A 326 -20.16 -5.63 12.29
N SER A 327 -21.16 -6.50 12.24
CA SER A 327 -22.15 -6.46 11.17
C SER A 327 -22.99 -5.19 11.22
N GLU A 328 -23.55 -4.81 10.08
CA GLU A 328 -24.35 -3.59 9.95
C GLU A 328 -25.84 -3.91 9.76
N ASP A 329 -26.72 -3.03 10.23
CA ASP A 329 -28.15 -3.05 9.95
C ASP A 329 -28.55 -1.90 9.03
N TYR A 330 -29.37 -2.23 8.03
CA TYR A 330 -29.95 -1.24 7.14
C TYR A 330 -31.08 -0.48 7.85
N ASN A 331 -30.87 0.82 8.08
CA ASN A 331 -31.83 1.68 8.79
C ASN A 331 -32.09 2.98 8.02
N ILE A 332 -33.28 3.08 7.45
CA ILE A 332 -33.74 4.25 6.67
C ILE A 332 -33.90 5.54 7.50
N ASN A 333 -33.81 5.47 8.83
CA ASN A 333 -34.01 6.63 9.71
C ASN A 333 -32.68 7.30 10.11
N LEU A 334 -31.55 6.80 9.63
CA LEU A 334 -30.25 7.38 9.91
C LEU A 334 -30.12 8.77 9.23
N PRO A 335 -29.45 9.74 9.85
CA PRO A 335 -29.14 11.01 9.22
C PRO A 335 -28.34 10.80 7.93
N GLY A 336 -28.63 11.56 6.86
CA GLY A 336 -27.92 11.42 5.58
C GLY A 336 -28.52 10.37 4.64
N CYS A 337 -29.10 9.30 5.19
CA CYS A 337 -29.64 8.18 4.43
C CYS A 337 -30.66 8.59 3.33
N SER A 338 -30.31 8.26 2.09
CA SER A 338 -31.11 8.43 0.87
C SER A 338 -32.16 7.34 0.64
N GLN A 339 -32.35 6.43 1.61
CA GLN A 339 -33.21 5.25 1.53
C GLN A 339 -32.78 4.25 0.45
N SER A 340 -31.48 4.22 0.16
CA SER A 340 -30.84 3.28 -0.75
C SER A 340 -29.91 2.35 0.02
N ARG A 341 -29.90 1.06 -0.33
CA ARG A 341 -28.91 0.11 0.23
C ARG A 341 -27.48 0.36 -0.26
N LYS A 342 -27.31 1.17 -1.31
CA LYS A 342 -25.99 1.62 -1.81
C LYS A 342 -25.45 2.82 -1.04
N ASP A 343 -26.26 3.42 -0.20
CA ASP A 343 -25.87 4.58 0.57
C ASP A 343 -25.27 4.13 1.91
N PRO A 344 -23.97 4.35 2.15
CA PRO A 344 -23.32 3.97 3.39
C PRO A 344 -23.96 4.67 4.61
N ASP A 345 -24.56 5.85 4.45
CA ASP A 345 -25.25 6.56 5.53
C ASP A 345 -26.53 5.85 6.00
N CYS A 346 -27.00 4.84 5.27
CA CYS A 346 -28.14 4.01 5.62
C CYS A 346 -27.78 2.74 6.43
N TRP A 347 -26.51 2.56 6.79
CA TRP A 347 -26.02 1.40 7.53
C TRP A 347 -25.44 1.81 8.88
N GLU A 348 -25.79 1.09 9.95
CA GLU A 348 -25.22 1.27 11.29
C GLU A 348 -24.64 -0.04 11.82
N GLU A 349 -23.45 0.01 12.41
CA GLU A 349 -22.85 -1.15 13.06
C GLU A 349 -23.71 -1.62 14.26
N VAL A 350 -23.78 -2.93 14.45
CA VAL A 350 -24.51 -3.59 15.54
C VAL A 350 -23.53 -4.35 16.43
N PRO A 351 -22.97 -3.70 17.47
CA PRO A 351 -22.03 -4.32 18.39
C PRO A 351 -22.57 -5.62 18.99
N GLY A 352 -21.74 -6.68 18.99
CA GLY A 352 -22.11 -8.01 19.45
C GLY A 352 -22.68 -8.93 18.37
N ARG A 353 -22.90 -8.44 17.14
CA ARG A 353 -23.33 -9.25 16.00
C ARG A 353 -22.23 -9.29 14.93
N PHE A 354 -21.70 -10.48 14.68
CA PHE A 354 -20.65 -10.73 13.68
C PHE A 354 -21.20 -10.76 12.25
N VAL A 355 -20.32 -10.56 11.28
CA VAL A 355 -20.67 -10.48 9.85
C VAL A 355 -21.03 -11.86 9.31
N SER A 356 -20.27 -12.88 9.72
CA SER A 356 -20.46 -14.27 9.29
C SER A 356 -20.47 -15.27 10.45
N ASP A 357 -20.55 -16.57 10.13
CA ASP A 357 -20.48 -17.63 11.13
C ASP A 357 -19.10 -17.68 11.82
N MET A 358 -18.04 -17.30 11.09
CA MET A 358 -16.71 -17.07 11.65
C MET A 358 -15.99 -15.98 10.87
N ASP A 359 -15.66 -14.91 11.58
CA ASP A 359 -14.83 -13.80 11.11
C ASP A 359 -13.43 -13.95 11.70
N VAL A 360 -12.40 -13.73 10.89
CA VAL A 360 -10.99 -13.80 11.32
C VAL A 360 -10.30 -12.49 10.98
N TYR A 361 -9.89 -11.75 12.01
CA TYR A 361 -9.26 -10.45 11.85
C TYR A 361 -7.74 -10.57 11.69
N MET A 362 -7.17 -9.79 10.78
CA MET A 362 -5.73 -9.63 10.63
C MET A 362 -5.34 -8.21 10.24
N GLU A 363 -4.11 -7.83 10.56
CA GLU A 363 -3.52 -6.58 10.11
C GLU A 363 -2.02 -6.73 9.85
N PHE A 364 -1.55 -6.05 8.81
CA PHE A 364 -0.15 -6.07 8.37
C PHE A 364 0.23 -4.72 7.76
N ASP A 365 1.53 -4.45 7.72
CA ASP A 365 2.10 -3.24 7.15
C ASP A 365 3.46 -3.50 6.48
N ASP A 366 3.95 -2.52 5.71
CA ASP A 366 5.19 -2.61 4.93
C ASP A 366 6.41 -1.97 5.61
N ARG A 367 6.31 -1.65 6.91
CA ARG A 367 7.39 -1.01 7.70
C ARG A 367 8.74 -1.71 7.54
N TRP A 368 8.68 -3.03 7.40
CA TRP A 368 9.81 -3.93 7.43
C TRP A 368 10.27 -4.36 6.04
N SER A 369 9.78 -3.72 4.96
CA SER A 369 10.09 -4.13 3.57
C SER A 369 11.57 -4.12 3.21
N HIS A 370 12.41 -3.35 3.90
CA HIS A 370 13.86 -3.43 3.73
C HIS A 370 14.43 -4.85 3.95
N ARG A 371 13.75 -5.70 4.73
CA ARG A 371 14.13 -7.11 4.95
C ARG A 371 14.01 -7.97 3.69
N ALA A 372 13.15 -7.58 2.76
CA ALA A 372 13.05 -8.20 1.45
C ALA A 372 14.26 -7.92 0.56
N ASN A 373 14.99 -6.83 0.83
CA ASN A 373 16.17 -6.46 0.06
C ASN A 373 17.38 -7.33 0.39
N ASN A 374 18.01 -7.86 -0.65
CA ASN A 374 19.34 -8.43 -0.61
C ASN A 374 20.35 -7.29 -0.64
N VAL A 375 21.36 -7.44 0.19
CA VAL A 375 22.48 -6.50 0.32
C VAL A 375 23.75 -7.30 0.10
N ASN A 376 24.59 -6.84 -0.82
CA ASN A 376 25.83 -7.54 -1.15
C ASN A 376 26.91 -7.32 -0.06
N THR A 377 28.09 -7.92 -0.22
CA THR A 377 29.18 -7.82 0.77
C THR A 377 29.82 -6.43 0.90
N ASN A 378 29.42 -5.47 0.08
CA ASN A 378 29.88 -4.09 0.08
C ASN A 378 28.81 -3.12 0.61
N ASP A 379 27.73 -3.62 1.22
CA ASP A 379 26.61 -2.82 1.72
C ASP A 379 25.85 -2.05 0.61
N GLU A 380 25.74 -2.66 -0.58
CA GLU A 380 24.94 -2.12 -1.67
C GLU A 380 23.71 -2.99 -1.90
N TYR A 381 22.56 -2.35 -2.12
CA TYR A 381 21.32 -3.02 -2.48
C TYR A 381 21.44 -3.70 -3.85
N GLU A 382 20.97 -4.95 -3.93
CA GLU A 382 20.72 -5.64 -5.21
C GLU A 382 19.32 -5.35 -5.73
N GLN A 383 18.40 -5.03 -4.82
CA GLN A 383 17.07 -4.49 -5.10
C GLN A 383 16.70 -3.43 -4.05
N THR A 384 15.92 -2.44 -4.44
CA THR A 384 15.66 -1.22 -3.67
C THR A 384 14.21 -1.10 -3.24
N GLY A 385 13.62 -2.15 -2.65
CA GLY A 385 12.30 -2.07 -2.03
C GLY A 385 12.30 -1.11 -0.84
N TYR A 386 11.20 -0.39 -0.62
CA TYR A 386 11.09 0.57 0.48
C TYR A 386 9.71 0.62 1.12
N PRO A 387 9.61 1.06 2.38
CA PRO A 387 8.31 1.26 3.02
C PRO A 387 7.56 2.43 2.36
N MET A 388 6.34 2.15 1.94
CA MET A 388 5.33 3.12 1.50
C MET A 388 4.47 3.60 2.68
N GLY A 389 4.57 2.98 3.85
CA GLY A 389 3.76 3.39 4.99
C GLY A 389 2.30 2.95 4.84
N LEU A 390 2.04 1.81 4.20
CA LEU A 390 0.70 1.28 4.04
C LEU A 390 0.37 0.35 5.20
N LYS A 391 -0.78 0.55 5.83
CA LYS A 391 -1.37 -0.39 6.77
C LYS A 391 -2.62 -1.01 6.16
N VAL A 392 -2.68 -2.34 6.20
CA VAL A 392 -3.82 -3.12 5.72
C VAL A 392 -4.48 -3.81 6.89
N ARG A 393 -5.78 -3.60 7.06
CA ARG A 393 -6.64 -4.34 7.99
C ARG A 393 -7.58 -5.19 7.15
N ALA A 394 -7.65 -6.48 7.44
CA ALA A 394 -8.51 -7.39 6.72
C ALA A 394 -9.30 -8.29 7.68
N THR A 395 -10.52 -8.62 7.30
CA THR A 395 -11.33 -9.65 7.98
C THR A 395 -11.79 -10.66 6.96
N ALA A 396 -11.39 -11.91 7.14
CA ALA A 396 -11.92 -13.02 6.35
C ALA A 396 -13.21 -13.52 6.97
N HIS A 397 -14.22 -13.76 6.15
CA HIS A 397 -15.56 -14.16 6.56
C HIS A 397 -15.88 -15.54 5.96
N SER A 398 -16.32 -16.47 6.81
CA SER A 398 -16.77 -17.79 6.37
C SER A 398 -18.21 -18.06 6.78
N TYR A 399 -18.95 -18.62 5.83
CA TYR A 399 -20.37 -18.89 5.96
C TYR A 399 -20.63 -20.39 5.81
N GLY A 400 -21.39 -20.98 6.74
CA GLY A 400 -21.90 -22.35 6.64
C GLY A 400 -23.24 -22.46 5.92
N VAL A 401 -23.83 -21.33 5.49
CA VAL A 401 -25.11 -21.30 4.78
C VAL A 401 -24.97 -21.65 3.30
N SER A 402 -25.92 -22.42 2.76
CA SER A 402 -25.79 -23.07 1.45
C SER A 402 -25.66 -22.14 0.23
N TYR A 403 -25.98 -20.85 0.34
CA TYR A 403 -25.82 -19.89 -0.76
C TYR A 403 -24.47 -19.16 -0.73
N ALA A 404 -23.67 -19.34 0.33
CA ALA A 404 -22.36 -18.72 0.50
C ALA A 404 -21.27 -19.72 0.95
N GLU A 405 -21.61 -20.98 1.21
CA GLU A 405 -20.66 -22.01 1.68
C GLU A 405 -19.49 -22.26 0.71
N ASP A 406 -19.68 -21.96 -0.58
CA ASP A 406 -18.68 -22.13 -1.65
C ASP A 406 -17.80 -20.87 -1.86
N ILE A 407 -17.90 -19.84 -1.01
CA ILE A 407 -17.24 -18.55 -1.21
C ILE A 407 -16.49 -18.12 0.07
N MET A 408 -15.25 -17.67 -0.10
CA MET A 408 -14.51 -16.93 0.94
C MET A 408 -14.65 -15.43 0.65
N PHE A 409 -15.17 -14.67 1.61
CA PHE A 409 -15.22 -13.22 1.53
C PHE A 409 -14.12 -12.60 2.38
N VAL A 410 -13.53 -11.52 1.90
CA VAL A 410 -12.53 -10.77 2.63
C VAL A 410 -12.86 -9.28 2.52
N THR A 411 -13.09 -8.64 3.66
CA THR A 411 -13.16 -7.19 3.73
C THR A 411 -11.76 -6.65 3.94
N VAL A 412 -11.31 -5.71 3.09
CA VAL A 412 -9.98 -5.11 3.17
C VAL A 412 -10.09 -3.60 3.30
N LYS A 413 -9.43 -3.04 4.30
CA LYS A 413 -9.28 -1.60 4.52
C LYS A 413 -7.80 -1.25 4.44
N VAL A 414 -7.46 -0.36 3.51
CA VAL A 414 -6.08 0.09 3.28
C VAL A 414 -5.98 1.54 3.75
N ARG A 415 -4.94 1.84 4.52
CA ARG A 415 -4.68 3.17 5.04
C ARG A 415 -3.27 3.60 4.68
N ASN A 416 -3.16 4.82 4.19
CA ASN A 416 -1.89 5.51 4.04
C ASN A 416 -1.48 6.09 5.40
N GLU A 417 -0.53 5.44 6.06
CA GLU A 417 0.10 5.88 7.31
C GLU A 417 1.52 6.43 7.07
N SER A 418 1.83 6.85 5.83
CA SER A 418 3.12 7.49 5.55
C SER A 418 3.29 8.85 6.22
N GLY A 419 2.18 9.48 6.65
CA GLY A 419 2.12 10.74 7.39
C GLY A 419 1.23 10.63 8.62
N ASP A 420 1.28 11.65 9.49
CA ASP A 420 0.32 11.77 10.58
C ASP A 420 -1.08 11.91 9.96
N TRP A 421 -2.04 11.15 10.46
CA TRP A 421 -3.29 10.91 9.75
C TRP A 421 -4.51 11.12 10.65
N CYS A 422 -5.60 11.51 10.03
CA CYS A 422 -6.96 11.40 10.55
C CYS A 422 -7.79 10.73 9.47
N ALA A 423 -8.46 9.64 9.81
CA ALA A 423 -9.20 8.85 8.84
C ALA A 423 -10.44 9.61 8.37
N GLU A 424 -10.67 9.57 7.07
CA GLU A 424 -11.84 10.14 6.41
C GLU A 424 -12.50 9.04 5.57
N ASP A 425 -13.83 9.13 5.40
CA ASP A 425 -14.57 8.30 4.45
C ASP A 425 -14.38 8.78 3.00
N GLU A 426 -15.05 8.12 2.05
CA GLU A 426 -14.94 8.45 0.63
C GLU A 426 -15.41 9.87 0.27
N ASP A 427 -16.25 10.47 1.11
CA ASP A 427 -16.82 11.80 0.91
C ASP A 427 -16.02 12.89 1.68
N GLY A 428 -14.94 12.49 2.37
CA GLY A 428 -14.08 13.37 3.15
C GLY A 428 -14.62 13.68 4.55
N ASN A 429 -15.59 12.92 5.06
CA ASN A 429 -16.06 13.09 6.43
C ASN A 429 -15.16 12.32 7.41
N PRO A 430 -14.90 12.83 8.62
CA PRO A 430 -14.09 12.13 9.61
C PRO A 430 -14.70 10.79 10.02
N VAL A 431 -13.90 9.72 9.97
CA VAL A 431 -14.23 8.43 10.60
C VAL A 431 -14.06 8.58 12.10
N LEU A 432 -15.08 8.22 12.87
CA LEU A 432 -15.10 8.41 14.32
C LEU A 432 -14.79 7.11 15.07
N ASP A 433 -14.06 7.22 16.18
CA ASP A 433 -13.85 6.15 17.14
C ASP A 433 -15.10 5.87 17.98
N ILE A 434 -15.04 4.85 18.85
CA ILE A 434 -16.15 4.47 19.75
C ILE A 434 -16.57 5.58 20.72
N ASN A 435 -15.72 6.60 20.93
CA ASN A 435 -15.98 7.75 21.78
C ASN A 435 -16.51 8.96 20.99
N GLY A 436 -16.67 8.84 19.67
CA GLY A 436 -17.09 9.91 18.78
C GLY A 436 -16.01 10.93 18.43
N ASN A 437 -14.73 10.62 18.67
CA ASN A 437 -13.61 11.44 18.24
C ASN A 437 -13.10 10.98 16.88
N PRO A 438 -12.56 11.87 16.02
CA PRO A 438 -11.88 11.45 14.80
C PRO A 438 -10.81 10.40 15.08
N GLU A 439 -10.83 9.29 14.35
CA GLU A 439 -9.78 8.28 14.39
C GLU A 439 -8.54 8.91 13.77
N CYS A 440 -7.54 9.23 14.59
CA CYS A 440 -6.28 9.80 14.16
C CYS A 440 -5.11 9.01 14.74
N GLY A 441 -3.95 9.11 14.08
CA GLY A 441 -2.72 8.49 14.53
C GLY A 441 -1.50 9.18 13.96
N GLU A 442 -0.34 8.73 14.42
CA GLU A 442 0.94 9.22 13.91
C GLU A 442 1.38 8.42 12.69
N ALA A 443 2.25 9.03 11.90
CA ALA A 443 2.91 8.35 10.79
C ALA A 443 3.69 7.14 11.26
N MET A 444 3.90 6.23 10.31
CA MET A 444 4.65 5.00 10.55
C MET A 444 6.05 5.30 11.09
N ILE A 445 6.35 4.71 12.25
CA ILE A 445 7.69 4.68 12.81
C ILE A 445 8.47 3.56 12.14
N MET A 446 9.63 3.91 11.60
CA MET A 446 10.52 3.04 10.86
C MET A 446 11.34 2.13 11.79
N PRO A 447 11.94 1.05 11.27
CA PRO A 447 12.77 0.14 12.07
C PRO A 447 13.94 0.77 12.82
N ASP A 448 14.47 1.89 12.33
CA ASP A 448 15.51 2.69 12.98
C ASP A 448 14.95 3.76 13.95
N GLY A 449 13.64 3.76 14.20
CA GLY A 449 12.96 4.68 15.10
C GLY A 449 12.66 6.07 14.52
N THR A 450 13.03 6.33 13.26
CA THR A 450 12.66 7.56 12.55
C THR A 450 11.18 7.56 12.17
N LYS A 451 10.62 8.74 11.91
CA LYS A 451 9.23 8.87 11.47
C LYS A 451 9.20 9.01 9.94
N LEU A 452 8.44 8.17 9.24
CA LEU A 452 8.34 8.22 7.78
C LEU A 452 7.95 9.63 7.30
N ASN A 453 8.76 10.20 6.41
CA ASN A 453 8.65 11.56 5.89
C ASN A 453 8.39 12.62 6.98
N ARG A 454 8.97 12.47 8.19
CA ARG A 454 8.72 13.31 9.38
C ARG A 454 7.24 13.52 9.72
N GLY A 455 6.39 12.59 9.32
CA GLY A 455 4.95 12.68 9.48
C GLY A 455 4.22 13.58 8.48
N LYS A 456 4.90 14.12 7.46
CA LYS A 456 4.25 14.87 6.38
C LYS A 456 3.43 13.96 5.44
N GLY A 457 3.83 12.70 5.29
CA GLY A 457 3.18 11.74 4.40
C GLY A 457 3.46 11.97 2.92
N PHE A 458 3.01 11.01 2.12
CA PHE A 458 3.07 11.04 0.67
C PHE A 458 1.66 10.99 0.08
N ASP A 459 1.39 11.89 -0.86
CA ASP A 459 0.19 11.87 -1.69
C ASP A 459 0.45 10.98 -2.93
N TYR A 460 0.31 9.67 -2.74
CA TYR A 460 0.60 8.69 -3.78
C TYR A 460 -0.22 8.94 -5.06
N LYS A 461 0.48 9.07 -6.19
CA LYS A 461 -0.12 9.24 -7.52
C LYS A 461 0.21 8.05 -8.41
N GLY A 462 -0.83 7.48 -9.02
CA GLY A 462 -0.70 6.28 -9.86
C GLY A 462 -0.48 5.00 -9.06
N MET A 463 -0.87 4.99 -7.78
CA MET A 463 -0.85 3.79 -6.96
C MET A 463 -1.84 2.75 -7.48
N SER A 464 -1.41 1.49 -7.48
CA SER A 464 -2.24 0.34 -7.84
C SER A 464 -2.39 -0.57 -6.61
N LEU A 465 -3.60 -1.07 -6.40
CA LEU A 465 -3.93 -2.03 -5.35
C LEU A 465 -4.60 -3.24 -5.97
N GLY A 466 -4.25 -4.43 -5.51
CA GLY A 466 -4.81 -5.65 -6.06
C GLY A 466 -4.40 -6.88 -5.28
N PHE A 467 -4.55 -8.03 -5.93
CA PHE A 467 -4.19 -9.32 -5.38
C PHE A 467 -3.32 -10.06 -6.38
N TYR A 468 -2.26 -10.66 -5.88
CA TYR A 468 -1.57 -11.71 -6.61
C TYR A 468 -2.27 -13.03 -6.34
N MET A 469 -2.36 -13.84 -7.38
CA MET A 469 -2.91 -15.17 -7.34
C MET A 469 -2.00 -16.07 -8.16
N ASP A 470 -1.48 -17.10 -7.52
CA ASP A 470 -0.77 -18.14 -8.24
C ASP A 470 -1.80 -19.04 -8.94
N ALA A 471 -1.57 -19.29 -10.22
CA ALA A 471 -2.61 -19.71 -11.15
C ALA A 471 -2.77 -21.23 -11.26
N ASP A 472 -2.43 -21.97 -10.21
CA ASP A 472 -2.54 -23.44 -10.22
C ASP A 472 -3.93 -23.91 -9.79
N VAL A 473 -4.55 -24.69 -10.66
CA VAL A 473 -5.81 -25.38 -10.38
C VAL A 473 -5.49 -26.79 -9.96
N LEU A 474 -6.23 -27.29 -8.96
CA LEU A 474 -6.08 -28.67 -8.50
C LEU A 474 -4.64 -28.99 -8.02
N MET A 475 -4.00 -28.02 -7.39
CA MET A 475 -2.61 -28.09 -6.93
C MET A 475 -2.36 -29.26 -5.95
N GLY A 476 -3.37 -29.63 -5.17
CA GLY A 476 -3.23 -30.57 -4.07
C GLY A 476 -4.54 -30.98 -3.42
N ASP A 477 -4.42 -31.55 -2.23
CA ASP A 477 -5.52 -32.02 -1.40
C ASP A 477 -5.29 -31.65 0.08
N TRP A 478 -6.07 -32.22 1.00
CA TRP A 478 -5.92 -31.99 2.45
C TRP A 478 -4.52 -32.29 3.00
N ALA A 479 -3.71 -33.10 2.33
CA ALA A 479 -2.33 -33.40 2.71
C ALA A 479 -1.30 -32.41 2.12
N GLY A 480 -1.74 -31.40 1.38
CA GLY A 480 -0.90 -30.40 0.72
C GLY A 480 -0.68 -30.68 -0.76
N TYR A 481 0.43 -30.16 -1.31
CA TYR A 481 0.77 -30.27 -2.73
C TYR A 481 0.79 -31.73 -3.22
N ASN A 482 0.10 -31.98 -4.34
CA ASN A 482 0.04 -33.30 -4.96
C ASN A 482 0.20 -33.18 -6.48
N GLY A 483 1.44 -33.23 -6.96
CA GLY A 483 1.75 -33.13 -8.40
C GLY A 483 1.21 -34.28 -9.27
N GLY A 484 0.51 -35.27 -8.71
CA GLY A 484 -0.27 -36.25 -9.50
C GLY A 484 -1.68 -35.78 -9.82
N LEU A 485 -2.15 -34.72 -9.17
CA LEU A 485 -3.44 -34.09 -9.43
C LEU A 485 -3.32 -32.94 -10.42
N HIS A 486 -2.21 -32.20 -10.41
CA HIS A 486 -2.00 -30.97 -11.16
C HIS A 486 -1.30 -31.20 -12.52
N THR A 487 -1.69 -30.44 -13.55
CA THR A 487 -1.03 -30.39 -14.88
C THR A 487 -0.75 -28.94 -15.30
N ASN A 488 0.51 -28.51 -15.18
CA ASN A 488 0.92 -27.12 -15.47
C ASN A 488 0.58 -26.61 -16.88
N ASP A 489 0.47 -27.51 -17.87
CA ASP A 489 0.15 -27.14 -19.25
C ASP A 489 -1.33 -26.75 -19.42
N ASP A 490 -2.18 -27.04 -18.44
CA ASP A 490 -3.63 -26.86 -18.52
C ASP A 490 -4.17 -25.74 -17.62
N ASP A 491 -3.32 -25.02 -16.88
CA ASP A 491 -3.74 -23.86 -16.09
C ASP A 491 -4.08 -22.66 -16.97
N PHE A 492 -5.37 -22.44 -17.18
CA PHE A 492 -5.87 -21.36 -18.01
C PHE A 492 -6.42 -20.23 -17.15
N MET A 493 -6.18 -19.01 -17.61
CA MET A 493 -6.67 -17.79 -16.96
C MET A 493 -7.57 -17.01 -17.92
N LYS A 494 -8.64 -16.44 -17.39
CA LYS A 494 -9.59 -15.63 -18.16
C LYS A 494 -10.04 -14.45 -17.32
N TYR A 495 -9.92 -13.25 -17.87
CA TYR A 495 -10.60 -12.07 -17.34
C TYR A 495 -11.98 -11.96 -17.99
N TYR A 496 -13.03 -11.91 -17.17
CA TYR A 496 -14.41 -11.74 -17.60
C TYR A 496 -15.00 -10.49 -16.95
N TRP A 497 -15.57 -9.60 -17.76
CA TRP A 497 -16.34 -8.48 -17.24
C TRP A 497 -17.61 -8.28 -18.06
N GLU A 498 -18.66 -7.79 -17.41
CA GLU A 498 -19.94 -7.53 -18.04
C GLU A 498 -20.70 -6.43 -17.29
N ASN A 499 -21.33 -5.56 -18.07
CA ASN A 499 -22.33 -4.62 -17.58
C ASN A 499 -23.74 -5.20 -17.80
N PHE A 500 -24.54 -5.29 -16.75
CA PHE A 500 -25.94 -5.72 -16.85
C PHE A 500 -26.83 -4.92 -15.92
N GLU A 501 -28.16 -5.02 -16.12
CA GLU A 501 -29.15 -4.26 -15.35
C GLU A 501 -29.98 -5.21 -14.49
N VAL A 502 -30.02 -4.97 -13.18
CA VAL A 502 -30.89 -5.70 -12.23
C VAL A 502 -31.71 -4.67 -11.48
N ASN A 503 -33.04 -4.83 -11.46
CA ASN A 503 -33.96 -3.91 -10.76
C ASN A 503 -33.78 -2.43 -11.16
N ASN A 504 -33.55 -2.16 -12.44
CA ASN A 504 -33.26 -0.84 -13.00
C ASN A 504 -31.95 -0.20 -12.52
N GLU A 505 -31.03 -1.03 -12.04
CA GLU A 505 -29.71 -0.60 -11.61
C GLU A 505 -28.65 -1.27 -12.47
N ARG A 506 -27.73 -0.47 -12.99
CA ARG A 506 -26.54 -0.97 -13.65
C ARG A 506 -25.61 -1.62 -12.63
N MET A 507 -25.11 -2.79 -12.98
CA MET A 507 -24.15 -3.58 -12.23
C MET A 507 -22.98 -3.92 -13.14
N LEU A 508 -21.77 -3.81 -12.60
CA LEU A 508 -20.54 -4.26 -13.24
C LEU A 508 -20.00 -5.46 -12.45
N ILE A 509 -19.77 -6.56 -13.16
CA ILE A 509 -18.96 -7.66 -12.66
C ILE A 509 -17.62 -7.67 -13.40
N SER A 510 -16.56 -7.96 -12.67
CA SER A 510 -15.20 -8.13 -13.18
C SER A 510 -14.56 -9.28 -12.41
N MET A 511 -14.25 -10.37 -13.09
CA MET A 511 -13.78 -11.61 -12.49
C MET A 511 -12.48 -12.05 -13.16
N ALA A 512 -11.47 -12.31 -12.35
CA ALA A 512 -10.32 -13.11 -12.76
C ALA A 512 -10.63 -14.57 -12.49
N MET A 513 -10.71 -15.36 -13.55
CA MET A 513 -11.06 -16.78 -13.52
C MET A 513 -9.84 -17.63 -13.81
N ILE A 514 -9.68 -18.71 -13.06
CA ILE A 514 -8.58 -19.67 -13.18
C ILE A 514 -9.19 -21.07 -13.18
N GLY A 515 -8.80 -21.88 -14.14
CA GLY A 515 -9.42 -23.18 -14.37
C GLY A 515 -8.61 -24.03 -15.34
N ASP A 516 -8.85 -25.33 -15.28
CA ASP A 516 -8.27 -26.29 -16.22
C ASP A 516 -8.83 -26.06 -17.63
N HIS A 517 -7.95 -25.99 -18.62
CA HIS A 517 -8.31 -25.69 -20.01
C HIS A 517 -9.33 -26.68 -20.57
N ASP A 518 -9.13 -27.99 -20.41
CA ASP A 518 -9.98 -29.03 -21.00
C ASP A 518 -10.85 -29.79 -19.96
N GLY A 519 -10.59 -29.57 -18.67
CA GLY A 519 -11.21 -30.22 -17.52
C GLY A 519 -10.61 -31.59 -17.20
N VAL A 520 -9.42 -31.93 -17.72
CA VAL A 520 -8.75 -33.23 -17.60
C VAL A 520 -7.38 -33.10 -16.94
N SER A 521 -7.41 -33.07 -15.62
CA SER A 521 -6.22 -33.22 -14.77
C SER A 521 -6.17 -34.62 -14.14
N GLY A 522 -5.51 -34.81 -12.99
CA GLY A 522 -5.46 -36.10 -12.28
C GLY A 522 -6.83 -36.70 -11.94
N VAL A 523 -7.90 -35.89 -11.98
CA VAL A 523 -9.31 -36.32 -12.01
C VAL A 523 -10.08 -35.49 -13.05
N ALA A 524 -11.29 -35.91 -13.42
CA ALA A 524 -12.12 -35.18 -14.39
C ALA A 524 -12.99 -34.09 -13.72
N GLY A 525 -12.97 -32.87 -14.26
CA GLY A 525 -13.65 -31.70 -13.70
C GLY A 525 -14.30 -30.78 -14.73
N TYR A 526 -14.52 -29.53 -14.32
CA TYR A 526 -15.05 -28.48 -15.17
C TYR A 526 -13.98 -27.88 -16.08
N THR A 527 -14.38 -27.53 -17.29
CA THR A 527 -13.56 -26.95 -18.35
C THR A 527 -13.68 -25.43 -18.33
N LEU A 528 -12.57 -24.68 -18.41
CA LEU A 528 -12.60 -23.21 -18.51
C LEU A 528 -12.69 -22.68 -19.95
N ASP A 529 -12.37 -23.49 -20.97
CA ASP A 529 -12.37 -23.12 -22.40
C ASP A 529 -13.77 -22.75 -22.94
N GLU A 530 -14.34 -21.64 -22.50
CA GLU A 530 -15.66 -21.14 -22.90
C GLU A 530 -15.50 -19.97 -23.89
N PRO A 531 -16.21 -19.98 -25.03
CA PRO A 531 -17.39 -20.81 -25.34
C PRO A 531 -17.09 -22.10 -26.15
N SER A 532 -15.83 -22.53 -26.27
CA SER A 532 -15.44 -23.69 -27.09
C SER A 532 -15.92 -25.02 -26.51
N ALA A 533 -15.98 -25.08 -25.18
CA ALA A 533 -16.42 -26.21 -24.40
C ALA A 533 -17.93 -26.40 -24.58
N SER A 534 -18.33 -27.60 -24.95
CA SER A 534 -19.76 -27.98 -25.07
C SER A 534 -20.16 -29.07 -24.08
N SER A 535 -19.20 -29.54 -23.27
CA SER A 535 -19.37 -30.54 -22.23
C SER A 535 -18.15 -30.56 -21.32
N HIS A 536 -18.37 -30.81 -20.03
CA HIS A 536 -17.29 -31.00 -19.05
C HIS A 536 -16.96 -32.50 -18.88
N PRO A 537 -15.67 -32.88 -18.80
CA PRO A 537 -15.26 -34.27 -18.55
C PRO A 537 -15.76 -34.85 -17.23
N GLY A 538 -15.96 -34.00 -16.22
CA GLY A 538 -16.48 -34.40 -14.91
C GLY A 538 -16.91 -33.20 -14.06
N ASN A 539 -17.02 -33.42 -12.75
CA ASN A 539 -17.40 -32.40 -11.78
C ASN A 539 -16.67 -32.55 -10.44
N ASN A 540 -15.52 -33.22 -10.43
CA ASN A 540 -14.75 -33.45 -9.20
C ASN A 540 -14.03 -32.18 -8.72
N PHE A 541 -13.62 -31.31 -9.65
CA PHE A 541 -13.01 -30.01 -9.36
C PHE A 541 -13.66 -28.92 -10.23
N GLY A 542 -13.57 -27.67 -9.77
CA GLY A 542 -14.23 -26.51 -10.37
C GLY A 542 -13.29 -25.48 -11.01
N VAL A 543 -13.90 -24.45 -11.58
CA VAL A 543 -13.25 -23.19 -11.96
C VAL A 543 -13.33 -22.25 -10.76
N VAL A 544 -12.24 -21.56 -10.46
CA VAL A 544 -12.19 -20.54 -9.40
C VAL A 544 -12.26 -19.15 -10.02
N ALA A 545 -12.94 -18.23 -9.33
CA ALA A 545 -13.03 -16.84 -9.75
C ALA A 545 -12.83 -15.91 -8.55
N THR A 546 -12.09 -14.84 -8.77
CA THR A 546 -11.87 -13.75 -7.82
C THR A 546 -12.45 -12.46 -8.37
N GLN A 547 -13.09 -11.68 -7.51
CA GLN A 547 -13.66 -10.38 -7.88
C GLN A 547 -13.59 -9.38 -6.73
N LEU A 548 -13.60 -8.10 -7.07
CA LEU A 548 -13.78 -7.01 -6.12
C LEU A 548 -15.27 -6.69 -5.98
N LEU A 549 -15.85 -7.06 -4.83
CA LEU A 549 -17.26 -6.75 -4.53
C LEU A 549 -17.46 -5.28 -4.13
N ASP A 550 -16.45 -4.69 -3.52
CA ASP A 550 -16.41 -3.28 -3.16
C ASP A 550 -15.06 -2.67 -3.58
N SER A 551 -15.06 -1.39 -3.89
CA SER A 551 -13.91 -0.64 -4.42
C SER A 551 -14.18 0.86 -4.35
N PRO A 552 -13.15 1.71 -4.29
CA PRO A 552 -13.33 3.15 -4.40
C PRO A 552 -14.12 3.54 -5.65
N LYS A 553 -14.86 4.64 -5.57
CA LYS A 553 -15.60 5.19 -6.70
C LYS A 553 -14.64 5.76 -7.76
N ALA A 554 -15.01 5.59 -9.03
CA ALA A 554 -14.30 6.21 -10.14
C ALA A 554 -14.42 7.73 -10.05
N THR A 555 -13.30 8.45 -10.11
CA THR A 555 -13.27 9.92 -10.14
C THR A 555 -13.28 10.45 -11.57
N GLU A 556 -12.89 9.62 -12.53
CA GLU A 556 -12.82 9.92 -13.97
C GLU A 556 -13.43 8.75 -14.76
N PRO A 557 -13.85 8.97 -16.02
CA PRO A 557 -14.33 7.90 -16.87
C PRO A 557 -13.24 6.85 -17.14
N VAL A 558 -13.59 5.57 -17.06
CA VAL A 558 -12.69 4.45 -17.37
C VAL A 558 -13.21 3.69 -18.58
N ASP A 559 -12.31 3.44 -19.52
CA ASP A 559 -12.48 2.62 -20.72
C ASP A 559 -11.59 1.38 -20.55
N LEU A 560 -12.21 0.23 -20.27
CA LEU A 560 -11.52 -0.99 -19.87
C LEU A 560 -10.85 -1.68 -21.06
N ASP A 561 -11.46 -1.63 -22.25
CA ASP A 561 -10.96 -2.30 -23.45
C ASP A 561 -10.31 -1.35 -24.48
N GLN A 562 -10.26 -0.05 -24.15
CA GLN A 562 -9.68 1.01 -24.96
C GLN A 562 -10.36 1.18 -26.33
N ASP A 563 -11.65 0.85 -26.43
CA ASP A 563 -12.42 1.01 -27.67
C ASP A 563 -12.91 2.45 -27.92
N GLY A 564 -12.71 3.34 -26.94
CA GLY A 564 -13.12 4.74 -26.95
C GLY A 564 -14.48 4.98 -26.28
N SER A 565 -15.12 3.95 -25.72
CA SER A 565 -16.37 4.01 -24.96
C SER A 565 -16.11 3.97 -23.47
N ILE A 566 -17.01 4.57 -22.68
CA ILE A 566 -16.87 4.59 -21.22
C ILE A 566 -17.56 3.35 -20.64
N ASP A 567 -16.80 2.52 -19.92
CA ASP A 567 -17.28 1.33 -19.23
C ASP A 567 -17.62 1.59 -17.78
N VAL A 568 -16.85 2.44 -17.09
CA VAL A 568 -17.09 2.86 -15.71
C VAL A 568 -17.21 4.38 -15.68
N PHE A 569 -18.36 4.86 -15.21
CA PHE A 569 -18.65 6.28 -15.13
C PHE A 569 -18.21 6.86 -13.78
N PRO A 570 -17.85 8.15 -13.73
CA PRO A 570 -17.56 8.80 -12.45
C PRO A 570 -18.68 8.60 -11.42
N GLY A 571 -18.31 8.17 -10.22
CA GLY A 571 -19.21 7.81 -9.12
C GLY A 571 -19.65 6.35 -9.08
N GLU A 572 -19.41 5.56 -10.14
CA GLU A 572 -19.58 4.10 -10.10
C GLU A 572 -18.38 3.44 -9.38
N PRO A 573 -18.54 2.28 -8.71
CA PRO A 573 -17.41 1.54 -8.15
C PRO A 573 -16.40 1.17 -9.24
N LEU A 574 -15.10 1.40 -9.00
CA LEU A 574 -14.03 1.11 -9.95
C LEU A 574 -13.93 -0.37 -10.35
N LYS A 575 -14.19 -1.29 -9.41
CA LYS A 575 -13.99 -2.74 -9.57
C LYS A 575 -12.56 -3.08 -10.00
N MET A 576 -12.35 -4.23 -10.63
CA MET A 576 -11.05 -4.56 -11.22
C MET A 576 -10.92 -3.85 -12.55
N THR A 577 -10.08 -2.82 -12.61
CA THR A 577 -9.83 -2.04 -13.83
C THR A 577 -8.73 -2.61 -14.71
N ASP A 578 -8.00 -3.62 -14.21
CA ASP A 578 -6.86 -4.19 -14.91
C ASP A 578 -6.61 -5.64 -14.48
N TRP A 579 -5.97 -6.42 -15.36
CA TRP A 579 -5.54 -7.79 -15.13
C TRP A 579 -4.30 -8.12 -15.96
N HIS A 580 -3.26 -8.60 -15.30
CA HIS A 580 -2.01 -9.02 -15.95
C HIS A 580 -1.66 -10.44 -15.54
N TRP A 581 -1.15 -11.20 -16.49
CA TRP A 581 -0.46 -12.45 -16.19
C TRP A 581 1.04 -12.19 -16.31
N VAL A 582 1.79 -12.76 -15.38
CA VAL A 582 3.24 -12.69 -15.36
C VAL A 582 3.73 -14.13 -15.40
N ASP A 583 4.57 -14.45 -16.39
CA ASP A 583 5.20 -15.76 -16.46
C ASP A 583 6.05 -15.97 -15.20
N TRP A 584 5.94 -17.16 -14.58
CA TRP A 584 6.76 -17.55 -13.45
C TRP A 584 8.25 -17.29 -13.68
N TYR A 585 8.74 -17.55 -14.90
CA TYR A 585 10.13 -17.33 -15.27
C TYR A 585 10.50 -15.86 -15.40
N GLN A 586 9.58 -14.90 -15.37
CA GLN A 586 9.91 -13.46 -15.44
C GLN A 586 10.04 -12.80 -14.05
N ARG A 587 9.92 -13.58 -12.97
CA ARG A 587 10.10 -13.07 -11.61
C ARG A 587 11.52 -12.52 -11.38
N PRO A 588 11.66 -11.37 -10.70
CA PRO A 588 12.95 -10.94 -10.17
C PRO A 588 13.61 -12.06 -9.37
N GLY A 589 14.85 -12.42 -9.69
CA GLY A 589 15.60 -13.48 -9.00
C GLY A 589 15.44 -14.91 -9.56
N ILE A 590 14.55 -15.17 -10.51
CA ILE A 590 14.43 -16.50 -11.19
C ILE A 590 15.22 -16.55 -12.50
N VAL A 591 15.28 -15.46 -13.26
CA VAL A 591 16.25 -15.32 -14.37
C VAL A 591 17.52 -14.72 -13.81
N SER A 592 18.59 -15.51 -13.83
CA SER A 592 19.96 -15.06 -13.56
C SER A 592 20.81 -15.17 -14.82
#